data_AF-A0A6M3L8T5-F1
#
_entry.id   AF-A0A6M3L8T5-F1
#
_cell.length_a   1.000
_cell.length_b   1.000
_cell.length_c   1.000
_cell.angle_alpha   90.00
_cell.angle_beta   90.00
_cell.angle_gamma   90.00
#
_symmetry.space_group_name_H-M   'P 1'
#
loop_
_entity.id
_entity.type
_entity.pdbx_description
1 polymer ?
#
loop_
_entity_poly.entity_id
_entity_poly.type
_entity_poly.pdbx_seq_one_letter_code
_entity_poly.pdbx_strand_id
1 'polypeptide(L)'
;MEENKNETVEETYKKYSLKGKEEEKTTSLTLQKDLNAKNLEMAKRLLSLFGRHETGSDQDGDYRSWYAFKLDVISSNNHYYQELSDVMRDLNLSQNFVYKMVISCLNSVIEANGNLETINENLNDYTEEDTYNYELIEWFGENVFHICYCDDALTEHESTNIIAIIGNGQRIAKQDVFLAVMQLIEDLNKEEEG
;
A
#
# COMPACT_ATOMS: atom_id res chain seq x y z
N MET A 1 -34.23 -9.63 -59.01
CA MET A 1 -33.10 -8.74 -58.65
C MET A 1 -32.58 -9.22 -57.33
N GLU A 2 -31.61 -10.13 -57.37
CA GLU A 2 -30.86 -10.59 -56.20
C GLU A 2 -29.57 -9.78 -56.17
N GLU A 3 -29.44 -8.87 -55.21
CA GLU A 3 -28.19 -8.17 -54.96
C GLU A 3 -27.34 -8.96 -53.96
N ASN A 4 -26.19 -9.39 -54.47
CA ASN A 4 -25.15 -10.14 -53.79
C ASN A 4 -24.66 -9.43 -52.52
N LYS A 5 -24.83 -10.09 -51.36
CA LYS A 5 -24.05 -9.80 -50.16
C LYS A 5 -22.68 -10.48 -50.26
N ASN A 6 -21.75 -9.87 -50.97
CA ASN A 6 -20.33 -10.16 -50.83
C ASN A 6 -19.76 -9.21 -49.77
N GLU A 7 -19.99 -9.50 -48.48
CA GLU A 7 -19.06 -9.04 -47.45
C GLU A 7 -17.71 -9.68 -47.77
N THR A 8 -16.70 -8.85 -48.02
CA THR A 8 -15.39 -9.37 -48.38
C THR A 8 -14.76 -10.04 -47.18
N VAL A 9 -14.09 -11.18 -47.39
CA VAL A 9 -13.41 -11.96 -46.34
C VAL A 9 -12.50 -11.06 -45.48
N GLU A 10 -11.89 -10.01 -46.06
CA GLU A 10 -11.10 -9.00 -45.33
C GLU A 10 -11.91 -8.17 -44.30
N GLU A 11 -13.15 -7.78 -44.61
CA GLU A 11 -14.02 -7.04 -43.68
C GLU A 11 -14.46 -7.94 -42.52
N THR A 12 -14.72 -9.22 -42.81
CA THR A 12 -15.01 -10.24 -41.81
C THR A 12 -13.82 -10.44 -40.87
N TYR A 13 -12.59 -10.60 -41.38
CA TYR A 13 -11.39 -10.75 -40.56
C TYR A 13 -11.06 -9.51 -39.72
N LYS A 14 -11.21 -8.29 -40.26
CA LYS A 14 -11.04 -7.05 -39.48
C LYS A 14 -12.07 -6.93 -38.35
N LYS A 15 -13.33 -7.30 -38.61
CA LYS A 15 -14.41 -7.25 -37.61
C LYS A 15 -14.19 -8.26 -36.48
N TYR A 16 -13.71 -9.47 -36.79
CA TYR A 16 -13.35 -10.46 -35.77
C TYR A 16 -12.07 -10.08 -35.01
N SER A 17 -11.08 -9.48 -35.68
CA SER A 17 -9.85 -8.99 -35.02
C SER A 17 -10.11 -7.81 -34.09
N LEU A 18 -11.02 -6.89 -34.46
CA LEU A 18 -11.41 -5.76 -33.62
C LEU A 18 -12.29 -6.18 -32.44
N LYS A 19 -13.26 -7.08 -32.67
CA LYS A 19 -14.05 -7.68 -31.57
C LYS A 19 -13.19 -8.46 -30.58
N GLY A 20 -12.24 -9.26 -31.05
CA GLY A 20 -11.33 -9.99 -30.18
C GLY A 20 -10.50 -9.05 -29.29
N LYS A 21 -10.01 -7.93 -29.83
CA LYS A 21 -9.28 -6.91 -29.06
C LYS A 21 -10.17 -6.14 -28.09
N GLU A 22 -11.42 -5.86 -28.44
CA GLU A 22 -12.38 -5.22 -27.53
C GLU A 22 -12.83 -6.16 -26.41
N GLU A 23 -13.05 -7.44 -26.71
CA GLU A 23 -13.37 -8.48 -25.73
C GLU A 23 -12.18 -8.73 -24.79
N GLU A 24 -10.95 -8.88 -25.30
CA GLU A 24 -9.73 -8.99 -24.48
C GLU A 24 -9.52 -7.76 -23.59
N LYS A 25 -9.70 -6.55 -24.13
CA LYS A 25 -9.58 -5.31 -23.36
C LYS A 25 -10.68 -5.18 -22.30
N THR A 26 -11.90 -5.62 -22.61
CA THR A 26 -13.03 -5.59 -21.66
C THR A 26 -12.85 -6.63 -20.56
N THR A 27 -12.42 -7.85 -20.89
CA THR A 27 -12.08 -8.89 -19.92
C THR A 27 -10.92 -8.45 -19.01
N SER A 28 -9.89 -7.83 -19.57
CA SER A 28 -8.78 -7.24 -18.81
C SER A 28 -9.23 -6.11 -17.87
N LEU A 29 -10.11 -5.21 -18.32
CA LEU A 29 -10.66 -4.14 -17.47
C LEU A 29 -11.57 -4.67 -16.36
N THR A 30 -12.35 -5.71 -16.61
CA THR A 30 -13.20 -6.35 -15.59
C THR A 30 -12.34 -7.04 -14.54
N LEU A 31 -11.33 -7.81 -14.97
CA LEU A 31 -10.35 -8.44 -14.06
C LEU A 31 -9.66 -7.41 -13.17
N GLN A 32 -9.24 -6.27 -13.72
CA GLN A 32 -8.60 -5.21 -12.94
C GLN A 32 -9.56 -4.59 -11.91
N LYS A 33 -10.83 -4.38 -12.27
CA LYS A 33 -11.83 -3.85 -11.34
C LYS A 33 -12.12 -4.82 -10.20
N ASP A 34 -12.21 -6.11 -10.51
CA ASP A 34 -12.43 -7.15 -9.50
C ASP A 34 -11.24 -7.23 -8.54
N LEU A 35 -10.01 -7.18 -9.07
CA LEU A 35 -8.79 -7.12 -8.26
C LEU A 35 -8.75 -5.89 -7.34
N ASN A 36 -9.02 -4.70 -7.89
CA ASN A 36 -9.06 -3.47 -7.10
C ASN A 36 -10.14 -3.55 -6.00
N ALA A 37 -11.30 -4.15 -6.29
CA ALA A 37 -12.35 -4.35 -5.29
C ALA A 37 -11.89 -5.29 -4.15
N LYS A 38 -11.18 -6.37 -4.47
CA LYS A 38 -10.59 -7.28 -3.46
C LYS A 38 -9.55 -6.58 -2.60
N ASN A 39 -8.62 -5.84 -3.21
CA ASN A 39 -7.62 -5.06 -2.50
C ASN A 39 -8.27 -4.05 -1.55
N LEU A 40 -9.34 -3.37 -2.00
CA LEU A 40 -10.10 -2.43 -1.19
C LEU A 40 -10.78 -3.11 0.01
N GLU A 41 -11.40 -4.26 -0.20
CA GLU A 41 -12.05 -5.03 0.87
C GLU A 41 -11.02 -5.50 1.91
N MET A 42 -9.89 -6.05 1.44
CA MET A 42 -8.81 -6.49 2.31
C MET A 42 -8.22 -5.34 3.13
N ALA A 43 -7.94 -4.20 2.50
CA ALA A 43 -7.44 -3.01 3.19
C ALA A 43 -8.40 -2.54 4.30
N LYS A 44 -9.71 -2.50 4.02
CA LYS A 44 -10.74 -2.15 5.03
C LYS A 44 -10.78 -3.17 6.17
N ARG A 45 -10.66 -4.44 5.86
CA ARG A 45 -10.67 -5.53 6.85
C ARG A 45 -9.46 -5.44 7.77
N LEU A 46 -8.26 -5.28 7.22
CA LEU A 46 -7.03 -5.08 7.98
C LEU A 46 -7.12 -3.81 8.83
N LEU A 47 -7.60 -2.70 8.26
CA LEU A 47 -7.75 -1.43 8.98
C LEU A 47 -8.71 -1.54 10.18
N SER A 48 -9.76 -2.36 10.07
CA SER A 48 -10.73 -2.57 11.16
C SER A 48 -10.11 -3.15 12.43
N LEU A 49 -8.98 -3.87 12.32
CA LEU A 49 -8.26 -4.45 13.45
C LEU A 49 -7.61 -3.38 14.34
N PHE A 50 -7.36 -2.19 13.79
CA PHE A 50 -6.78 -1.07 14.52
C PHE A 50 -7.83 -0.30 15.34
N GLY A 51 -9.13 -0.50 15.10
CA GLY A 51 -10.20 0.20 15.82
C GLY A 51 -10.10 1.74 15.78
N ARG A 52 -11.11 2.45 16.27
CA ARG A 52 -11.02 3.90 16.53
C ARG A 52 -11.23 4.16 18.01
N HIS A 53 -10.58 5.17 18.58
CA HIS A 53 -10.97 5.68 19.89
C HIS A 53 -12.34 6.39 19.81
N GLU A 54 -13.28 6.03 20.69
CA GLU A 54 -14.58 6.72 20.81
C GLU A 54 -14.49 8.08 21.53
N THR A 55 -13.30 8.68 21.65
CA THR A 55 -13.15 9.98 22.30
C THR A 55 -13.46 11.09 21.31
N GLY A 56 -14.69 11.61 21.41
CA GLY A 56 -15.20 12.70 20.57
C GLY A 56 -14.32 13.95 20.61
N SER A 57 -13.55 14.12 19.55
CA SER A 57 -13.09 15.42 19.05
C SER A 57 -12.86 15.28 17.56
N ASP A 58 -13.46 16.17 16.76
CA ASP A 58 -13.46 16.20 15.29
C ASP A 58 -12.08 16.55 14.68
N GLN A 59 -11.02 15.91 15.14
CA GLN A 59 -9.68 15.98 14.56
C GLN A 59 -9.21 14.55 14.31
N ASP A 60 -8.80 14.28 13.06
CA ASP A 60 -8.23 13.06 12.51
C ASP A 60 -8.22 11.84 13.43
N GLY A 61 -9.13 10.90 13.13
CA GLY A 61 -9.50 9.77 13.99
C GLY A 61 -8.31 9.10 14.68
N ASP A 62 -8.24 9.30 15.99
CA ASP A 62 -7.18 8.73 16.84
C ASP A 62 -7.35 7.21 16.89
N TYR A 63 -6.49 6.50 16.15
CA TYR A 63 -6.45 5.04 16.15
C TYR A 63 -5.92 4.54 17.49
N ARG A 64 -6.23 3.29 17.85
CA ARG A 64 -5.72 2.71 19.11
C ARG A 64 -4.20 2.71 19.15
N SER A 65 -3.58 2.58 20.33
CA SER A 65 -2.11 2.50 20.42
C SER A 65 -1.54 1.14 20.00
N TRP A 66 -0.27 1.10 19.58
CA TRP A 66 0.48 -0.13 19.31
C TRP A 66 0.41 -1.14 20.47
N TYR A 67 0.52 -0.67 21.71
CA TYR A 67 0.45 -1.54 22.88
C TYR A 67 -0.89 -2.29 22.96
N ALA A 68 -2.01 -1.59 22.71
CA ALA A 68 -3.32 -2.22 22.65
C ALA A 68 -3.41 -3.21 21.47
N PHE A 69 -2.88 -2.87 20.28
CA PHE A 69 -2.76 -3.79 19.15
C PHE A 69 -2.06 -5.10 19.52
N LYS A 70 -0.86 -4.99 20.10
CA LYS A 70 -0.05 -6.13 20.50
C LYS A 70 -0.74 -7.06 21.50
N LEU A 71 -1.54 -6.53 22.44
CA LEU A 71 -2.28 -7.37 23.40
C LEU A 71 -3.36 -8.24 22.71
N ASP A 72 -4.00 -7.73 21.67
CA ASP A 72 -4.97 -8.51 20.89
C ASP A 72 -4.27 -9.58 20.06
N VAL A 73 -3.11 -9.29 19.46
CA VAL A 73 -2.29 -10.31 18.76
C VAL A 73 -1.97 -11.48 19.69
N ILE A 74 -1.65 -11.20 20.96
CA ILE A 74 -1.31 -12.24 21.95
C ILE A 74 -2.54 -13.03 22.40
N SER A 75 -3.71 -12.38 22.49
CA SER A 75 -4.93 -12.97 23.04
C SER A 75 -5.87 -13.58 21.98
N SER A 76 -5.59 -13.33 20.70
CA SER A 76 -6.42 -13.72 19.57
C SER A 76 -5.72 -14.75 18.68
N ASN A 77 -6.48 -15.77 18.24
CA ASN A 77 -6.07 -16.70 17.19
C ASN A 77 -6.47 -16.21 15.78
N ASN A 78 -6.79 -14.92 15.64
CA ASN A 78 -7.16 -14.35 14.35
C ASN A 78 -5.90 -14.21 13.47
N HIS A 79 -5.90 -14.93 12.35
CA HIS A 79 -4.80 -14.98 11.39
C HIS A 79 -4.37 -13.59 10.90
N TYR A 80 -5.30 -12.69 10.58
CA TYR A 80 -4.96 -11.35 10.09
C TYR A 80 -4.19 -10.49 11.11
N TYR A 81 -4.42 -10.70 12.42
CA TYR A 81 -3.62 -10.03 13.45
C TYR A 81 -2.17 -10.55 13.47
N GLN A 82 -1.96 -11.84 13.19
CA GLN A 82 -0.62 -12.44 13.15
C GLN A 82 0.14 -11.94 11.92
N GLU A 83 -0.46 -11.99 10.74
CA GLU A 83 0.19 -11.55 9.50
C GLU A 83 0.58 -10.06 9.52
N LEU A 84 -0.31 -9.18 10.03
CA LEU A 84 0.04 -7.77 10.24
C LEU A 84 1.14 -7.60 11.29
N SER A 85 1.12 -8.40 12.36
CA SER A 85 2.16 -8.34 13.37
C SER A 85 3.50 -8.83 12.84
N ASP A 86 3.53 -9.74 11.86
CA ASP A 86 4.75 -10.22 11.22
C ASP A 86 5.37 -9.13 10.37
N VAL A 87 4.59 -8.45 9.51
CA VAL A 87 5.06 -7.24 8.79
C VAL A 87 5.68 -6.22 9.75
N MET A 88 5.03 -5.96 10.89
CA MET A 88 5.54 -4.99 11.86
C MET A 88 6.79 -5.45 12.63
N ARG A 89 7.03 -6.77 12.73
CA ARG A 89 8.19 -7.35 13.41
C ARG A 89 9.39 -7.49 12.50
N ASP A 90 9.15 -7.80 11.23
CA ASP A 90 10.19 -8.09 10.24
C ASP A 90 10.90 -6.82 9.77
N LEU A 91 10.19 -5.69 9.82
CA LEU A 91 10.78 -4.37 9.62
C LEU A 91 11.59 -4.00 10.88
N ASN A 92 12.91 -3.85 10.73
CA ASN A 92 13.83 -3.42 11.79
C ASN A 92 13.66 -1.91 12.11
N LEU A 93 12.44 -1.48 12.41
CA LEU A 93 12.04 -0.09 12.63
C LEU A 93 11.39 0.08 14.02
N SER A 94 11.19 1.31 14.45
CA SER A 94 10.40 1.62 15.65
C SER A 94 8.97 1.10 15.50
N GLN A 95 8.49 0.25 16.43
CA GLN A 95 7.17 -0.37 16.32
C GLN A 95 6.03 0.66 16.27
N ASN A 96 6.16 1.77 16.99
CA ASN A 96 5.17 2.86 16.96
C ASN A 96 5.16 3.57 15.60
N PHE A 97 6.34 3.75 15.00
CA PHE A 97 6.47 4.32 13.66
C PHE A 97 5.82 3.40 12.62
N VAL A 98 6.20 2.11 12.60
CA VAL A 98 5.62 1.14 11.66
C VAL A 98 4.11 1.04 11.84
N TYR A 99 3.62 1.00 13.09
CA TYR A 99 2.19 0.97 13.38
C TYR A 99 1.42 2.13 12.74
N LYS A 100 1.91 3.37 12.90
CA LYS A 100 1.32 4.57 12.28
C LYS A 100 1.37 4.49 10.75
N MET A 101 2.49 4.04 10.19
CA MET A 101 2.68 3.94 8.74
C MET A 101 1.83 2.83 8.10
N VAL A 102 1.61 1.70 8.78
CA VAL A 102 0.69 0.66 8.31
C VAL A 102 -0.73 1.22 8.21
N ILE A 103 -1.20 1.94 9.23
CA ILE A 103 -2.52 2.60 9.19
C ILE A 103 -2.59 3.60 8.04
N SER A 104 -1.55 4.43 7.87
CA SER A 104 -1.49 5.41 6.77
C SER A 104 -1.58 4.71 5.41
N CYS A 105 -0.79 3.65 5.18
CA CYS A 105 -0.81 2.86 3.96
C CYS A 105 -2.20 2.27 3.68
N LEU A 106 -2.83 1.64 4.67
CA LEU A 106 -4.18 1.07 4.52
C LEU A 106 -5.22 2.13 4.15
N ASN A 107 -5.14 3.34 4.72
CA ASN A 107 -6.01 4.45 4.32
C ASN A 107 -5.72 4.90 2.88
N SER A 108 -4.46 5.03 2.48
CA SER A 108 -4.08 5.36 1.09
C SER A 108 -4.61 4.34 0.08
N VAL A 109 -4.59 3.04 0.41
CA VAL A 109 -5.20 1.99 -0.43
C VAL A 109 -6.71 2.20 -0.55
N ILE A 110 -7.38 2.57 0.54
CA ILE A 110 -8.82 2.83 0.53
C ILE A 110 -9.15 4.07 -0.31
N GLU A 111 -8.36 5.15 -0.17
CA GLU A 111 -8.51 6.39 -0.94
C GLU A 111 -8.26 6.17 -2.44
N ALA A 112 -7.26 5.36 -2.78
CA ALA A 112 -6.99 4.91 -4.14
C ALA A 112 -7.98 3.86 -4.65
N ASN A 113 -9.04 3.55 -3.87
CA ASN A 113 -10.09 2.58 -4.21
C ASN A 113 -9.53 1.19 -4.57
N GLY A 114 -8.50 0.76 -3.82
CA GLY A 114 -7.83 -0.54 -3.97
C GLY A 114 -6.87 -0.64 -5.16
N ASN A 115 -6.59 0.46 -5.86
CA ASN A 115 -5.65 0.48 -6.97
C ASN A 115 -4.19 0.58 -6.48
N LEU A 116 -3.57 -0.58 -6.23
CA LEU A 116 -2.17 -0.65 -5.77
C LEU A 116 -1.17 -0.17 -6.83
N GLU A 117 -1.47 -0.32 -8.12
CA GLU A 117 -0.63 0.20 -9.21
C GLU A 117 -0.52 1.72 -9.13
N THR A 118 -1.65 2.43 -8.93
CA THR A 118 -1.65 3.89 -8.74
C THR A 118 -0.84 4.31 -7.52
N ILE A 119 -0.90 3.56 -6.41
CA ILE A 119 -0.09 3.88 -5.23
C ILE A 119 1.39 3.67 -5.53
N ASN A 120 1.76 2.57 -6.16
CA ASN A 120 3.14 2.25 -6.49
C ASN A 120 3.75 3.26 -7.48
N GLU A 121 2.98 3.68 -8.49
CA GLU A 121 3.40 4.72 -9.44
C GLU A 121 3.63 6.09 -8.79
N ASN A 122 2.90 6.39 -7.71
CA ASN A 122 2.96 7.67 -6.98
C ASN A 122 3.50 7.48 -5.56
N LEU A 123 4.32 6.46 -5.31
CA LEU A 123 4.73 6.05 -3.96
C LEU A 123 5.40 7.19 -3.19
N ASN A 124 6.17 8.03 -3.89
CA ASN A 124 6.82 9.20 -3.30
C ASN A 124 5.82 10.19 -2.69
N ASP A 125 4.67 10.38 -3.33
CA ASP A 125 3.63 11.32 -2.86
C ASP A 125 2.98 10.83 -1.56
N TYR A 126 2.98 9.51 -1.32
CA TYR A 126 2.45 8.90 -0.10
C TYR A 126 3.50 8.76 1.01
N THR A 127 4.78 8.96 0.69
CA THR A 127 5.91 8.68 1.59
C THR A 127 6.77 9.91 1.88
N GLU A 128 6.25 11.11 1.63
CA GLU A 128 6.91 12.38 1.92
C GLU A 128 7.54 12.41 3.32
N GLU A 129 8.73 12.99 3.41
CA GLU A 129 9.44 13.18 4.66
C GLU A 129 8.73 14.17 5.60
N ASP A 130 8.97 14.05 6.90
CA ASP A 130 8.41 14.99 7.86
C ASP A 130 8.98 16.39 7.64
N THR A 131 8.14 17.41 7.72
CA THR A 131 8.51 18.79 7.35
C THR A 131 9.40 19.44 8.42
N TYR A 132 9.23 19.06 9.68
CA TYR A 132 9.93 19.70 10.78
C TYR A 132 11.22 18.94 11.14
N ASN A 133 12.34 19.66 11.12
CA ASN A 133 13.66 19.10 11.49
C ASN A 133 13.66 18.38 12.85
N TYR A 134 12.84 18.84 13.80
CA TYR A 134 12.72 18.20 15.11
C TYR A 134 12.15 16.77 14.99
N GLU A 135 11.11 16.56 14.19
CA GLU A 135 10.48 15.26 13.97
C GLU A 135 11.45 14.30 13.26
N LEU A 136 12.21 14.82 12.29
CA LEU A 136 13.27 14.06 11.61
C LEU A 136 14.38 13.62 12.58
N ILE A 137 14.82 14.52 13.46
CA ILE A 137 15.84 14.20 14.47
C ILE A 137 15.30 13.21 15.50
N GLU A 138 14.05 13.37 15.93
CA GLU A 138 13.38 12.45 16.85
C GLU A 138 13.31 11.06 16.22
N TRP A 139 12.77 10.94 15.01
CA TRP A 139 12.75 9.70 14.25
C TRP A 139 14.14 9.07 14.16
N PHE A 140 15.16 9.82 13.73
CA PHE A 140 16.53 9.30 13.62
C PHE A 140 17.06 8.75 14.97
N GLY A 141 16.69 9.39 16.08
CA GLY A 141 17.08 8.96 17.42
C GLY A 141 16.29 7.79 18.01
N GLU A 142 15.13 7.42 17.44
CA GLU A 142 14.26 6.39 18.00
C GLU A 142 14.84 4.96 17.90
N ASN A 143 15.58 4.66 16.83
CA ASN A 143 16.08 3.31 16.57
C ASN A 143 17.40 3.33 15.80
N VAL A 144 18.38 2.54 16.24
CA VAL A 144 19.71 2.44 15.62
C VAL A 144 19.65 2.01 14.15
N PHE A 145 18.66 1.21 13.76
CA PHE A 145 18.50 0.74 12.39
C PHE A 145 18.08 1.84 11.40
N HIS A 146 17.60 2.99 11.88
CA HIS A 146 17.34 4.15 11.01
C HIS A 146 18.63 4.69 10.35
N ILE A 147 19.80 4.40 10.93
CA ILE A 147 21.09 4.71 10.32
C ILE A 147 21.25 4.01 8.97
N CYS A 148 20.80 2.76 8.83
CA CYS A 148 20.90 2.02 7.57
C CYS A 148 20.15 2.73 6.44
N TYR A 149 18.94 3.23 6.72
CA TYR A 149 18.17 4.02 5.76
C TYR A 149 18.84 5.35 5.39
N CYS A 150 19.54 5.97 6.34
CA CYS A 150 20.31 7.19 6.07
C CYS A 150 21.56 6.90 5.22
N ASP A 151 22.20 5.74 5.40
CA ASP A 151 23.32 5.28 4.58
C ASP A 151 22.87 4.97 3.14
N ASP A 152 21.69 4.37 2.96
CA ASP A 152 21.08 4.16 1.65
C ASP A 152 20.77 5.50 0.97
N ALA A 153 20.16 6.44 1.70
CA ALA A 153 19.89 7.79 1.20
C ALA A 153 21.15 8.56 0.79
N LEU A 154 22.25 8.40 1.54
CA LEU A 154 23.56 8.97 1.21
C LEU A 154 24.14 8.40 -0.08
N THR A 155 23.86 7.13 -0.38
CA THR A 155 24.32 6.44 -1.58
C THR A 155 23.54 6.91 -2.81
N GLU A 156 22.23 7.19 -2.66
CA GLU A 156 21.37 7.64 -3.75
C GLU A 156 21.48 9.14 -4.04
N HIS A 157 21.66 9.94 -3.00
CA HIS A 157 21.74 11.38 -3.09
C HIS A 157 23.04 11.83 -2.47
N GLU A 158 24.01 12.26 -3.29
CA GLU A 158 25.29 12.85 -2.86
C GLU A 158 25.08 14.22 -2.17
N SER A 159 24.30 14.23 -1.09
CA SER A 159 23.97 15.39 -0.28
C SER A 159 24.91 15.46 0.90
N THR A 160 25.37 16.67 1.24
CA THR A 160 26.14 16.93 2.47
C THR A 160 25.26 17.53 3.57
N ASN A 161 23.96 17.70 3.33
CA ASN A 161 23.02 18.25 4.32
C ASN A 161 22.42 17.11 5.15
N ILE A 162 22.84 17.01 6.42
CA ILE A 162 22.42 15.94 7.33
C ILE A 162 20.90 15.85 7.52
N ILE A 163 20.18 16.97 7.53
CA ILE A 163 18.72 16.95 7.67
C ILE A 163 18.06 16.39 6.41
N ALA A 164 18.58 16.75 5.23
CA ALA A 164 18.08 16.20 3.98
C ALA A 164 18.37 14.69 3.86
N ILE A 165 19.53 14.23 4.36
CA ILE A 165 19.87 12.80 4.43
C ILE A 165 18.88 12.07 5.34
N ILE A 166 18.62 12.60 6.53
CA ILE A 166 17.67 12.01 7.47
C ILE A 166 16.26 11.97 6.87
N GLY A 167 15.82 13.07 6.23
CA GLY A 167 14.53 13.12 5.55
C GLY A 167 14.40 12.06 4.46
N ASN A 168 15.40 11.95 3.59
CA ASN A 168 15.44 10.91 2.56
C ASN A 168 15.48 9.49 3.15
N GLY A 169 16.23 9.27 4.22
CA GLY A 169 16.24 7.98 4.92
C GLY A 169 14.86 7.64 5.49
N GLN A 170 14.17 8.62 6.08
CA GLN A 170 12.80 8.42 6.57
C GLN A 170 11.85 8.11 5.42
N ARG A 171 11.95 8.80 4.28
CA ARG A 171 11.18 8.50 3.07
C ARG A 171 11.38 7.04 2.63
N ILE A 172 12.62 6.56 2.53
CA ILE A 172 12.91 5.16 2.17
C ILE A 172 12.29 4.19 3.20
N ALA A 173 12.41 4.48 4.49
CA ALA A 173 11.77 3.65 5.53
C ALA A 173 10.24 3.62 5.42
N LYS A 174 9.61 4.76 5.08
CA LYS A 174 8.16 4.83 4.79
C LYS A 174 7.81 3.95 3.58
N GLN A 175 8.63 3.96 2.53
CA GLN A 175 8.44 3.15 1.32
C GLN A 175 8.48 1.65 1.60
N ASP A 176 9.45 1.19 2.39
CA ASP A 176 9.55 -0.22 2.79
C ASP A 176 8.29 -0.69 3.53
N VAL A 177 7.76 0.13 4.45
CA VAL A 177 6.50 -0.18 5.14
C VAL A 177 5.34 -0.29 4.15
N PHE A 178 5.21 0.68 3.24
CA PHE A 178 4.14 0.69 2.24
C PHE A 178 4.20 -0.55 1.33
N LEU A 179 5.38 -0.88 0.82
CA LEU A 179 5.58 -2.06 -0.04
C LEU A 179 5.25 -3.35 0.71
N ALA A 180 5.69 -3.48 1.97
CA ALA A 180 5.38 -4.66 2.79
C ALA A 180 3.87 -4.81 3.05
N VAL A 181 3.14 -3.71 3.29
CA VAL A 181 1.69 -3.74 3.49
C VAL A 181 0.95 -4.07 2.20
N MET A 182 1.37 -3.50 1.06
CA MET A 182 0.78 -3.83 -0.24
C MET A 182 0.99 -5.30 -0.60
N GLN A 183 2.20 -5.83 -0.37
CA GLN A 183 2.51 -7.24 -0.57
C GLN A 183 1.63 -8.14 0.31
N LEU A 184 1.45 -7.79 1.59
CA LEU A 184 0.55 -8.51 2.49
C LEU A 184 -0.89 -8.57 1.96
N ILE A 185 -1.42 -7.46 1.43
CA ILE A 185 -2.76 -7.42 0.84
C ILE A 185 -2.87 -8.39 -0.34
N GLU A 186 -1.88 -8.38 -1.24
CA GLU A 186 -1.85 -9.27 -2.39
C GLU A 186 -1.79 -10.75 -1.98
N ASP A 187 -0.99 -11.08 -0.98
CA ASP A 187 -0.80 -12.47 -0.54
C ASP A 187 -2.04 -13.02 0.16
N LEU A 188 -2.66 -12.23 1.04
CA LEU A 188 -3.95 -12.59 1.65
C LEU A 188 -5.07 -12.76 0.62
N ASN A 189 -5.08 -11.95 -0.45
CA ASN A 189 -6.06 -12.11 -1.53
C ASN A 189 -5.83 -13.39 -2.34
N LYS A 190 -4.59 -13.84 -2.52
CA LYS A 190 -4.28 -15.12 -3.19
C LYS A 190 -4.67 -16.32 -2.33
N GLU A 191 -4.52 -16.22 -1.01
CA GLU A 191 -4.91 -17.28 -0.08
C GLU A 191 -6.42 -17.49 -0.03
N GLU A 192 -7.24 -16.44 -0.16
CA GLU A 192 -8.70 -16.59 -0.23
C GLU A 192 -9.19 -17.22 -1.54
N GLU A 193 -8.34 -17.35 -2.57
CA GLU A 193 -8.65 -18.02 -3.85
C GLU A 193 -8.30 -19.52 -3.88
N GLY A 194 -7.51 -20.02 -2.91
CA GLY A 194 -7.00 -21.41 -2.85
C GLY A 194 -7.82 -22.35 -1.97
#